data_AF-A0A9E1PPT3-F1
#
_entry.id   AF-A0A9E1PPT3-F1
#
_cell.length_a   1.000
_cell.length_b   1.000
_cell.length_c   1.000
_cell.angle_alpha   90.00
_cell.angle_beta   90.00
_cell.angle_gamma   90.00
#
_symmetry.space_group_name_H-M   'P 1'
#
loop_
_entity.id
_entity.type
_entity.pdbx_description
1 polymer ?
#
loop_
_entity_poly.entity_id
_entity_poly.type
_entity_poly.pdbx_seq_one_letter_code
_entity_poly.pdbx_strand_id
1 'polypeptide(L)' 'LPATAVKYIRRIEELIEAPVSLLSTSPEREDSILVHDPFAD' A
#
# COMPACT_ATOMS: atom_id res chain seq x y z
N LEU A 1 -2.48 -1.53 10.05
CA LEU A 1 -1.05 -1.13 10.08
C LEU A 1 -0.81 -0.17 11.24
N PRO A 2 0.36 -0.19 11.90
CA PRO A 2 0.74 0.83 12.89
C PRO A 2 0.70 2.24 12.29
N ALA A 3 0.40 3.26 13.10
CA ALA A 3 0.24 4.64 12.64
C ALA A 3 1.50 5.20 11.93
N THR A 4 2.69 4.78 12.36
CA THR A 4 3.97 5.18 11.75
C THR A 4 4.15 4.60 10.35
N ALA A 5 3.74 3.34 10.13
CA ALA A 5 3.78 2.72 8.80
C ALA A 5 2.84 3.42 7.82
N VAL A 6 1.63 3.80 8.28
CA VAL A 6 0.69 4.58 7.46
C VAL A 6 1.29 5.94 7.05
N LYS A 7 1.95 6.65 7.98
CA LYS A 7 2.63 7.92 7.67
C LYS A 7 3.76 7.75 6.68
N TYR A 8 4.53 6.66 6.79
CA TYR A 8 5.63 6.36 5.87
C TYR A 8 5.12 6.10 4.45
N ILE A 9 4.07 5.29 4.29
CA ILE A 9 3.45 5.01 3.00
C ILE A 9 2.97 6.31 2.34
N ARG A 10 2.23 7.15 3.08
CA ARG A 10 1.76 8.45 2.56
C ARG A 10 2.91 9.34 2.09
N ARG A 11 4.03 9.34 2.82
CA ARG A 11 5.20 10.12 2.42
C ARG A 11 5.81 9.62 1.10
N ILE A 12 5.79 8.31 0.85
CA ILE A 12 6.23 7.75 -0.43
C ILE A 12 5.29 8.17 -1.55
N GLU A 13 3.97 8.02 -1.35
CA GLU A 13 2.96 8.41 -2.35
C GLU A 13 3.12 9.87 -2.77
N GLU A 14 3.37 10.78 -1.82
CA GLU A 14 3.66 12.20 -2.09
C GLU A 14 4.95 12.41 -2.91
N LEU A 15 5.99 11.61 -2.66
CA LEU A 15 7.29 11.75 -3.32
C LEU A 15 7.30 11.24 -4.76
N ILE A 16 6.53 10.19 -5.02
CA ILE A 16 6.47 9.54 -6.34
C ILE A 16 5.25 10.01 -7.16
N GLU A 17 4.39 10.83 -6.57
CA GLU A 17 3.15 11.35 -7.16
C GLU A 17 2.21 10.23 -7.66
N ALA A 18 2.18 9.10 -6.97
CA ALA A 18 1.37 7.93 -7.33
C ALA A 18 0.86 7.18 -6.09
N PRO A 19 -0.38 6.66 -6.12
CA PRO A 19 -0.97 5.92 -5.00
C PRO A 19 -0.44 4.48 -4.92
N VAL A 20 -0.46 3.91 -3.72
CA VAL A 20 -0.19 2.48 -3.50
C VAL A 20 -1.47 1.68 -3.67
N SER A 21 -1.47 0.73 -4.60
CA SER A 21 -2.61 -0.19 -4.82
C SER A 21 -2.56 -1.44 -3.94
N LEU A 22 -1.36 -1.97 -3.69
CA LEU A 22 -1.16 -3.22 -2.97
C LEU A 22 0.03 -3.14 -2.01
N LEU A 23 -0.10 -3.73 -0.82
CA LEU A 23 0.97 -3.86 0.16
C LEU A 23 1.15 -5.33 0.60
N SER A 24 2.23 -5.97 0.15
CA SER A 24 2.64 -7.30 0.63
C SER A 24 3.37 -7.16 1.98
N THR A 25 2.93 -7.92 2.97
CA THR A 25 3.49 -7.89 4.33
C THR A 25 4.23 -9.17 4.72
N SER A 26 4.15 -10.20 3.87
CA SER A 26 4.90 -11.46 3.98
C SER A 26 5.03 -12.11 2.59
N PRO A 27 5.81 -13.20 2.46
CA PRO A 27 5.87 -14.00 1.23
C PRO A 27 4.56 -14.71 0.87
N GLU A 28 3.67 -14.93 1.85
CA GLU A 28 2.42 -15.64 1.65
C GLU A 28 1.41 -14.76 0.89
N ARG A 29 0.61 -15.38 0.02
CA ARG A 29 -0.30 -14.66 -0.88
C ARG A 29 -1.37 -13.87 -0.11
N GLU A 30 -1.89 -14.48 0.94
CA GLU A 30 -2.99 -13.99 1.75
C GLU A 30 -2.57 -12.81 2.65
N ASP A 31 -1.26 -12.64 2.89
CA ASP A 31 -0.68 -11.58 3.70
C ASP A 31 -0.43 -10.29 2.89
N SER A 32 -1.37 -9.98 1.99
CA SER A 32 -1.36 -8.78 1.15
C SER A 32 -2.59 -7.92 1.43
N ILE A 33 -2.37 -6.63 1.64
CA ILE A 33 -3.43 -5.65 1.83
C ILE A 33 -3.72 -4.99 0.48
N LEU A 34 -4.93 -5.22 -0.04
CA LEU A 34 -5.46 -4.47 -1.19
C LEU A 34 -5.97 -3.12 -0.71
N VAL A 35 -5.29 -2.05 -1.09
CA VAL A 35 -5.66 -0.67 -0.72
C VAL A 35 -6.73 -0.16 -1.68
N HIS A 36 -6.46 -0.32 -2.98
CA HIS A 36 -7.44 -0.16 -4.05
C HIS A 36 -7.14 -1.19 -5.13
N ASP A 37 -8.17 -1.66 -5.81
CA ASP A 37 -8.01 -2.58 -6.94
C ASP A 37 -7.43 -1.82 -8.14
N PRO A 38 -6.24 -2.18 -8.67
CA PRO A 38 -5.68 -1.51 -9.84
C PRO A 38 -6.42 -1.84 -11.14
N PHE A 39 -7.34 -2.81 -11.12
CA PHE A 39 -8.16 -3.20 -12.28
C PHE A 39 -9.65 -2.91 -12.09
N ALA A 40 -10.06 -2.28 -10.98
CA ALA A 40 -11.41 -1.78 -10.86
C ALA A 40 -11.58 -0.53 -11.73
N ASP A 41 -12.58 -0.56 -12.62
CA ASP A 41 -12.98 0.55 -13.48
C ASP A 41 -13.40 1.80 -12.68
#